data_AF-A0A2E8WYA1-F1
#
_entry.id   AF-A0A2E8WYA1-F1
#
_cell.length_a   1.000
_cell.length_b   1.000
_cell.length_c   1.000
_cell.angle_alpha   90.00
_cell.angle_beta   90.00
_cell.angle_gamma   90.00
#
_symmetry.space_group_name_H-M   'P 1'
#
loop_
_entity.id
_entity.type
_entity.pdbx_description
1 polymer ?
#
loop_
_entity_poly.entity_id
_entity_poly.type
_entity_poly.pdbx_seq_one_letter_code
_entity_poly.pdbx_strand_id
1 'polypeptide(L)'
;MLREQGARLGALLFFLCFTYIELLDKSNYLNHYYFVSLVAFMLIWLPTTWRTPQVPKVVVFSFRFMLGLVYGYAGLAKLNADWILHAQPLAMWLPQHSAVPVLGKFFAMREVAFLFSWAGAAFDLVAPFALFSDRVRPYFYPILVTFHVLTWVLFPIGVFPWVMIACTTVFFTDSWHEALWAKLQKWLPQAKLTPTEVKWPSWKQVALVTFLLIQGVFPWRHLAYDGSVFWHEAGYRFGWRVMLMEKAGWTTFFIQNEEGEEREFPTGSFLTPNQDKMMSTQPDLMVQTAKHIRQIWDDAYGERVKVRAEVWASLNGRRSQLMVDPFEDLASLENGWEPRTFVLPLDSVIRPREFEAIKDSLRHARGW
;
A
#
# COMPACT_ATOMS: atom_id res chain seq x y z
N MET A 1 2.59 17.25 34.33
CA MET A 1 3.46 18.00 33.42
C MET A 1 4.53 17.13 32.75
N LEU A 2 5.64 16.71 33.40
CA LEU A 2 6.70 15.91 32.75
C LEU A 2 6.23 14.58 32.13
N ARG A 3 5.37 13.81 32.81
CA ARG A 3 4.80 12.55 32.26
C ARG A 3 3.83 12.77 31.10
N GLU A 4 3.14 13.91 31.06
CA GLU A 4 2.16 14.25 30.02
C GLU A 4 2.84 14.79 28.77
N GLN A 5 3.89 15.59 28.96
CA GLN A 5 4.81 15.98 27.91
C GLN A 5 5.54 14.75 27.35
N GLY A 6 5.91 13.78 28.19
CA GLY A 6 6.55 12.53 27.77
C GLY A 6 5.69 11.69 26.82
N ALA A 7 4.39 11.52 27.08
CA ALA A 7 3.52 10.74 26.19
C ALA A 7 3.34 11.40 24.81
N ARG A 8 3.15 12.73 24.78
CA ARG A 8 3.04 13.48 23.51
C ARG A 8 4.35 13.53 22.75
N LEU A 9 5.46 13.73 23.46
CA LEU A 9 6.80 13.66 22.86
C LEU A 9 7.08 12.26 22.33
N GLY A 10 6.71 11.21 23.05
CA GLY A 10 6.82 9.83 22.60
C GLY A 10 5.99 9.56 21.33
N ALA A 11 4.74 10.03 21.28
CA ALA A 11 3.91 9.94 20.08
C ALA A 11 4.50 10.73 18.90
N LEU A 12 5.04 11.91 19.15
CA LEU A 12 5.71 12.73 18.13
C LEU A 12 6.97 12.05 17.60
N LEU A 13 7.84 11.55 18.48
CA LEU A 13 9.05 10.82 18.09
C LEU A 13 8.70 9.55 17.32
N PHE A 14 7.69 8.80 17.77
CA PHE A 14 7.21 7.62 17.06
C PHE A 14 6.71 7.99 15.65
N PHE A 15 5.87 9.02 15.53
CA PHE A 15 5.40 9.50 14.24
C PHE A 15 6.55 9.91 13.31
N LEU A 16 7.49 10.73 13.79
CA LEU A 16 8.61 11.23 12.99
C LEU A 16 9.52 10.08 12.54
N CYS A 17 9.94 9.21 13.46
CA CYS A 17 10.84 8.09 13.13
C CYS A 17 10.17 7.07 12.20
N PHE A 18 8.93 6.68 12.49
CA PHE A 18 8.23 5.69 11.67
C PHE A 18 7.94 6.23 10.27
N THR A 19 7.41 7.45 10.18
CA THR A 19 7.10 8.10 8.89
C THR A 19 8.39 8.36 8.09
N TYR A 20 9.49 8.74 8.74
CA TYR A 20 10.77 8.91 8.07
C TYR A 20 11.22 7.59 7.41
N ILE A 21 11.20 6.48 8.15
CA ILE A 21 11.59 5.16 7.62
C ILE A 21 10.67 4.74 6.46
N GLU A 22 9.36 4.98 6.58
CA GLU A 22 8.40 4.72 5.50
C GLU A 22 8.70 5.52 4.23
N LEU A 23 9.03 6.81 4.38
CA LEU A 23 9.26 7.72 3.25
C LEU A 23 10.67 7.62 2.67
N LEU A 24 11.61 6.99 3.37
CA LEU A 24 13.01 6.90 2.97
C LEU A 24 13.20 6.10 1.68
N ASP A 25 12.46 4.99 1.52
CA ASP A 25 12.56 4.11 0.35
C ASP A 25 11.18 3.72 -0.17
N LYS A 26 10.80 4.32 -1.30
CA LYS A 26 9.53 4.10 -1.99
C LYS A 26 9.32 2.62 -2.40
N SER A 27 10.40 1.85 -2.59
CA SER A 27 10.32 0.41 -2.93
C SER A 27 9.77 -0.44 -1.78
N ASN A 28 9.74 0.08 -0.55
CA ASN A 28 9.19 -0.58 0.63
C ASN A 28 7.78 -0.08 1.00
N TYR A 29 7.14 0.70 0.13
CA TYR A 29 5.81 1.24 0.38
C TYR A 29 4.77 0.14 0.65
N LEU A 30 4.02 0.29 1.74
CA LEU A 30 2.85 -0.53 2.08
C LEU A 30 1.74 0.37 2.65
N ASN A 31 0.48 0.12 2.25
CA ASN A 31 -0.69 0.83 2.82
C ASN A 31 -0.77 0.72 4.35
N HIS A 32 -0.17 -0.31 4.94
CA HIS A 32 -0.17 -0.54 6.38
C HIS A 32 0.83 0.34 7.13
N TYR A 33 1.98 0.65 6.52
CA TYR A 33 2.91 1.63 7.08
C TYR A 33 2.28 3.01 7.04
N TYR A 34 1.63 3.34 5.93
CA TYR A 34 0.83 4.55 5.83
C TYR A 34 -0.23 4.66 6.92
N PHE A 35 -0.97 3.58 7.20
CA PHE A 35 -1.94 3.53 8.30
C PHE A 35 -1.27 3.81 9.66
N VAL A 36 -0.14 3.17 9.96
CA VAL A 36 0.58 3.37 11.22
C VAL A 36 1.04 4.83 11.36
N SER A 37 1.58 5.44 10.31
CA SER A 37 1.97 6.86 10.28
C SER A 37 0.78 7.78 10.58
N LEU A 38 -0.39 7.50 10.00
CA LEU A 38 -1.60 8.28 10.24
C LEU A 38 -2.15 8.13 11.66
N VAL A 39 -2.18 6.91 12.19
CA VAL A 39 -2.58 6.66 13.59
C VAL A 39 -1.59 7.31 14.54
N ALA A 40 -0.28 7.18 14.30
CA ALA A 40 0.77 7.82 15.08
C ALA A 40 0.60 9.35 15.09
N PHE A 41 0.31 9.95 13.93
CA PHE A 41 -0.02 11.37 13.83
C PHE A 41 -1.23 11.74 14.69
N MET A 42 -2.31 10.96 14.63
CA MET A 42 -3.50 11.20 15.45
C MET A 42 -3.22 11.08 16.95
N LEU A 43 -2.33 10.17 17.37
CA LEU A 43 -1.94 9.98 18.78
C LEU A 43 -1.32 11.25 19.39
N ILE A 44 -0.61 12.06 18.61
CA ILE A 44 -0.02 13.34 19.07
C ILE A 44 -1.09 14.28 19.65
N TRP A 45 -2.29 14.22 19.08
CA TRP A 45 -3.39 15.15 19.36
C TRP A 45 -4.37 14.64 20.43
N LEU A 46 -4.15 13.45 20.98
CA LEU A 46 -5.00 12.86 22.00
C LEU A 46 -5.13 13.81 23.23
N PRO A 47 -6.36 14.20 23.62
CA PRO A 47 -6.59 15.06 24.76
C PRO A 47 -6.60 14.27 26.09
N THR A 48 -5.76 13.24 26.21
CA THR A 48 -5.67 12.39 27.41
C THR A 48 -4.42 12.70 28.23
N THR A 49 -4.52 12.53 29.54
CA THR A 49 -3.40 12.56 30.48
C THR A 49 -3.57 11.44 31.49
N TRP A 50 -2.52 11.10 32.25
CA TRP A 50 -2.64 10.15 33.35
C TRP A 50 -3.63 10.60 34.44
N ARG A 51 -3.98 11.90 34.50
CA ARG A 51 -5.00 12.48 35.39
C ARG A 51 -6.38 12.57 34.76
N THR A 52 -6.45 12.59 33.43
CA THR A 52 -7.69 12.69 32.66
C THR A 52 -7.69 11.57 31.63
N PRO A 53 -7.95 10.32 32.05
CA PRO A 53 -7.93 9.16 31.15
C PRO A 53 -9.11 9.16 30.17
N GLN A 54 -10.09 10.03 30.36
CA GLN A 54 -11.25 10.18 29.49
C GLN A 54 -10.86 10.84 28.16
N VAL A 55 -11.49 10.38 27.08
CA VAL A 55 -11.26 10.89 25.72
C VAL A 55 -12.62 11.22 25.09
N PRO A 56 -12.77 12.34 24.36
CA PRO A 56 -14.00 12.65 23.65
C PRO A 56 -14.42 11.52 22.70
N LYS A 57 -15.71 11.17 22.67
CA LYS A 57 -16.23 10.09 21.80
C LYS A 57 -15.87 10.27 20.32
N VAL A 58 -15.81 11.52 19.84
CA VAL A 58 -15.42 11.85 18.46
C VAL A 58 -13.97 11.44 18.14
N VAL A 59 -13.07 11.48 19.12
CA VAL A 59 -11.68 11.05 18.95
C VAL A 59 -11.60 9.52 18.91
N VAL A 60 -12.35 8.81 19.75
CA VAL A 60 -12.42 7.34 19.66
C VAL A 60 -13.06 6.91 18.34
N PHE A 61 -14.12 7.59 17.94
CA PHE A 61 -14.79 7.36 16.66
C PHE A 61 -13.85 7.56 15.47
N SER A 62 -12.92 8.53 15.50
CA SER A 62 -12.02 8.74 14.37
C SER A 62 -11.03 7.60 14.15
N PHE A 63 -10.49 6.99 15.21
CA PHE A 63 -9.66 5.78 15.08
C PHE A 63 -10.49 4.60 14.55
N ARG A 64 -11.72 4.43 15.05
CA ARG A 64 -12.67 3.42 14.53
C ARG A 64 -12.98 3.65 13.05
N PHE A 65 -13.21 4.90 12.66
CA PHE A 65 -13.48 5.29 11.29
C PHE A 65 -12.28 5.04 10.38
N MET A 66 -11.06 5.38 10.79
CA MET A 66 -9.84 5.07 10.02
C MET A 66 -9.68 3.57 9.78
N LEU A 67 -9.87 2.73 10.80
CA LEU A 67 -9.86 1.27 10.63
C LEU A 67 -10.99 0.80 9.69
N GLY A 68 -12.18 1.37 9.84
CA GLY A 68 -13.32 1.11 8.96
C GLY A 68 -13.04 1.49 7.50
N LEU A 69 -12.35 2.60 7.25
CA LEU A 69 -11.92 3.02 5.91
C LEU A 69 -10.95 2.01 5.30
N VAL A 70 -9.94 1.56 6.06
CA VAL A 70 -8.95 0.58 5.58
C VAL A 70 -9.65 -0.70 5.11
N TYR A 71 -10.53 -1.28 5.95
CA TYR A 71 -11.28 -2.48 5.55
C TYR A 71 -12.26 -2.20 4.41
N GLY A 72 -13.05 -1.11 4.51
CA GLY A 72 -14.05 -0.76 3.50
C GLY A 72 -13.44 -0.58 2.11
N TYR A 73 -12.32 0.13 2.01
CA TYR A 73 -11.62 0.29 0.74
C TYR A 73 -10.90 -0.98 0.28
N ALA A 74 -10.32 -1.76 1.18
CA ALA A 74 -9.72 -3.04 0.84
C ALA A 74 -10.75 -4.00 0.23
N GLY A 75 -11.99 -3.99 0.75
CA GLY A 75 -13.11 -4.77 0.24
C GLY A 75 -13.67 -4.22 -1.07
N LEU A 76 -13.87 -2.89 -1.16
CA LEU A 76 -14.32 -2.26 -2.39
C LEU A 76 -13.35 -2.51 -3.55
N ALA A 77 -12.04 -2.42 -3.29
CA ALA A 77 -11.02 -2.65 -4.31
C ALA A 77 -10.99 -4.11 -4.80
N LYS A 78 -11.47 -5.07 -4.00
CA LYS A 78 -11.64 -6.48 -4.36
C LYS A 78 -12.86 -6.73 -5.24
N LEU A 79 -13.76 -5.76 -5.42
CA LEU A 79 -14.91 -5.88 -6.34
C LEU A 79 -14.49 -5.60 -7.78
N ASN A 80 -13.51 -6.35 -8.28
CA ASN A 80 -13.03 -6.27 -9.66
C ASN A 80 -13.03 -7.67 -10.31
N ALA A 81 -12.92 -7.71 -11.64
CA ALA A 81 -13.01 -8.95 -12.41
C ALA A 81 -11.92 -9.97 -12.05
N ASP A 82 -10.67 -9.54 -11.86
CA ASP A 82 -9.56 -10.42 -11.51
C ASP A 82 -9.82 -11.15 -10.21
N TRP A 83 -10.26 -10.41 -9.20
CA TRP A 83 -10.55 -10.96 -7.89
C TRP A 83 -11.80 -11.86 -7.94
N ILE A 84 -12.95 -11.33 -8.36
CA ILE A 84 -14.25 -12.01 -8.23
C ILE A 84 -14.43 -13.15 -9.25
N LEU A 85 -14.03 -12.93 -10.50
CA LEU A 85 -14.32 -13.85 -11.61
C LEU A 85 -13.16 -14.78 -11.94
N HIS A 86 -11.93 -14.39 -11.58
CA HIS A 86 -10.74 -15.16 -11.93
C HIS A 86 -9.96 -15.67 -10.71
N ALA A 87 -10.35 -15.27 -9.49
CA ALA A 87 -9.64 -15.57 -8.25
C ALA A 87 -8.15 -15.18 -8.31
N GLN A 88 -7.82 -14.15 -9.08
CA GLN A 88 -6.46 -13.64 -9.19
C GLN A 88 -6.20 -12.51 -8.19
N PRO A 89 -4.99 -12.42 -7.63
CA PRO A 89 -3.83 -13.32 -7.84
C PRO A 89 -3.82 -14.60 -6.97
N LEU A 90 -4.86 -14.83 -6.14
CA LEU A 90 -4.89 -15.96 -5.19
C LEU A 90 -4.69 -17.33 -5.84
N ALA A 91 -5.20 -17.54 -7.05
CA ALA A 91 -5.03 -18.77 -7.82
C ALA A 91 -3.57 -19.06 -8.18
N MET A 92 -2.71 -18.03 -8.24
CA MET A 92 -1.27 -18.17 -8.44
C MET A 92 -0.51 -18.32 -7.12
N TRP A 93 -0.98 -17.64 -6.06
CA TRP A 93 -0.28 -17.61 -4.79
C TRP A 93 -0.52 -18.85 -3.93
N LEU A 94 -1.78 -19.29 -3.77
CA LEU A 94 -2.11 -20.40 -2.87
C LEU A 94 -1.36 -21.70 -3.16
N PRO A 95 -1.15 -22.14 -4.43
CA PRO A 95 -0.41 -23.36 -4.72
C PRO A 95 1.03 -23.38 -4.18
N GLN A 96 1.65 -22.22 -3.96
CA GLN A 96 2.99 -22.08 -3.39
C GLN A 96 3.05 -22.54 -1.91
N HIS A 97 1.90 -22.65 -1.26
CA HIS A 97 1.75 -23.09 0.13
C HIS A 97 1.25 -24.53 0.25
N SER A 98 1.38 -25.33 -0.82
CA SER A 98 0.95 -26.74 -0.84
C SER A 98 1.64 -27.64 0.19
N ALA A 99 2.77 -27.19 0.75
CA ALA A 99 3.49 -27.89 1.83
C ALA A 99 2.94 -27.62 3.25
N VAL A 100 1.96 -26.71 3.42
CA VAL A 100 1.39 -26.42 4.75
C VAL A 100 0.69 -27.66 5.32
N PRO A 101 0.97 -28.09 6.56
CA PRO A 101 0.34 -29.26 7.17
C PRO A 101 -1.20 -29.14 7.16
N VAL A 102 -1.89 -30.25 6.90
CA VAL A 102 -3.36 -30.38 6.86
C VAL A 102 -4.03 -29.64 5.70
N LEU A 103 -3.71 -28.36 5.48
CA LEU A 103 -4.39 -27.48 4.52
C LEU A 103 -3.75 -27.43 3.12
N GLY A 104 -2.45 -27.75 3.00
CA GLY A 104 -1.69 -27.53 1.77
C GLY A 104 -2.28 -28.19 0.53
N LYS A 105 -2.84 -29.40 0.65
CA LYS A 105 -3.51 -30.10 -0.47
C LYS A 105 -4.69 -29.32 -1.05
N PHE A 106 -5.39 -28.54 -0.22
CA PHE A 106 -6.52 -27.73 -0.65
C PHE A 106 -6.06 -26.47 -1.38
N PHE A 107 -4.91 -25.89 -0.98
CA PHE A 107 -4.38 -24.69 -1.62
C PHE A 107 -3.96 -24.88 -3.09
N ALA A 108 -3.74 -26.12 -3.52
CA ALA A 108 -3.52 -26.44 -4.93
C ALA A 108 -4.81 -26.43 -5.77
N MET A 109 -6.00 -26.44 -5.14
CA MET A 109 -7.29 -26.50 -5.83
C MET A 109 -7.75 -25.09 -6.20
N ARG A 110 -8.17 -24.89 -7.47
CA ARG A 110 -8.60 -23.58 -7.96
C ARG A 110 -9.89 -23.10 -7.28
N GLU A 111 -10.76 -24.02 -6.91
CA GLU A 111 -12.00 -23.76 -6.17
C GLU A 111 -11.72 -23.10 -4.81
N VAL A 112 -10.62 -23.48 -4.17
CA VAL A 112 -10.19 -22.90 -2.89
C VAL A 112 -9.69 -21.47 -3.10
N ALA A 113 -9.05 -21.16 -4.23
CA ALA A 113 -8.71 -19.78 -4.57
C ALA A 113 -9.97 -18.90 -4.75
N PHE A 114 -11.02 -19.41 -5.39
CA PHE A 114 -12.31 -18.70 -5.48
C PHE A 114 -12.94 -18.49 -4.11
N LEU A 115 -12.95 -19.52 -3.26
CA LEU A 115 -13.46 -19.39 -1.89
C LEU A 115 -12.70 -18.31 -1.11
N PHE A 116 -11.37 -18.32 -1.15
CA PHE A 116 -10.53 -17.32 -0.48
C PHE A 116 -10.76 -15.92 -1.06
N SER A 117 -10.93 -15.81 -2.37
CA SER A 117 -11.24 -14.55 -3.04
C SER A 117 -12.55 -13.95 -2.52
N TRP A 118 -13.65 -14.69 -2.63
CA TRP A 118 -14.95 -14.20 -2.19
C TRP A 118 -15.01 -13.96 -0.68
N ALA A 119 -14.41 -14.86 0.11
CA ALA A 119 -14.32 -14.69 1.56
C ALA A 119 -13.52 -13.44 1.94
N GLY A 120 -12.39 -13.16 1.27
CA GLY A 120 -11.59 -11.96 1.50
C GLY A 120 -12.35 -10.68 1.16
N ALA A 121 -13.08 -10.65 0.04
CA ALA A 121 -13.90 -9.49 -0.33
C ALA A 121 -15.06 -9.27 0.67
N ALA A 122 -15.79 -10.34 0.99
CA ALA A 122 -16.90 -10.28 1.93
C ALA A 122 -16.43 -9.88 3.34
N PHE A 123 -15.31 -10.45 3.81
CA PHE A 123 -14.72 -10.12 5.10
C PHE A 123 -14.43 -8.62 5.21
N ASP A 124 -13.70 -8.07 4.24
CA ASP A 124 -13.30 -6.65 4.26
C ASP A 124 -14.52 -5.71 4.17
N LEU A 125 -15.53 -6.06 3.36
CA LEU A 125 -16.76 -5.26 3.24
C LEU A 125 -17.64 -5.32 4.50
N VAL A 126 -17.69 -6.47 5.18
CA VAL A 126 -18.51 -6.67 6.38
C VAL A 126 -17.81 -6.14 7.63
N ALA A 127 -16.47 -6.16 7.68
CA ALA A 127 -15.69 -5.83 8.86
C ALA A 127 -16.05 -4.48 9.50
N PRO A 128 -16.21 -3.36 8.77
CA PRO A 128 -16.60 -2.09 9.38
C PRO A 128 -17.93 -2.22 10.14
N PHE A 129 -18.97 -2.76 9.51
CA PHE A 129 -20.30 -2.90 10.12
C PHE A 129 -20.30 -3.86 11.31
N ALA A 130 -19.61 -4.99 11.19
CA ALA A 130 -19.51 -5.98 12.24
C ALA A 130 -18.75 -5.44 13.47
N LEU A 131 -17.68 -4.68 13.26
CA LEU A 131 -16.90 -4.06 14.34
C LEU A 131 -17.67 -2.92 15.03
N PHE A 132 -18.42 -2.10 14.30
CA PHE A 132 -19.25 -1.05 14.90
C PHE A 132 -20.45 -1.60 15.68
N SER A 133 -20.90 -2.82 15.41
CA SER A 133 -22.04 -3.43 16.10
C SER A 133 -21.62 -4.15 17.40
N ASP A 134 -22.05 -3.65 18.55
CA ASP A 134 -21.81 -4.30 19.84
C ASP A 134 -22.39 -5.72 19.94
N ARG A 135 -23.42 -6.02 19.15
CA ARG A 135 -24.08 -7.33 19.13
C ARG A 135 -23.30 -8.35 18.29
N VAL A 136 -22.72 -7.91 17.17
CA VAL A 136 -22.07 -8.80 16.20
C VAL A 136 -20.58 -8.93 16.48
N ARG A 137 -19.93 -7.86 16.96
CA ARG A 137 -18.49 -7.79 17.20
C ARG A 137 -17.91 -8.96 18.01
N PRO A 138 -18.51 -9.43 19.12
CA PRO A 138 -17.95 -10.54 19.89
C PRO A 138 -17.82 -11.85 19.09
N TYR A 139 -18.71 -12.08 18.13
CA TYR A 139 -18.68 -13.24 17.24
C TYR A 139 -17.77 -13.02 16.03
N PHE A 140 -17.70 -11.78 15.52
CA PHE A 140 -16.86 -11.43 14.38
C PHE A 140 -15.38 -11.32 14.73
N TYR A 141 -15.03 -10.85 15.93
CA TYR A 141 -13.64 -10.62 16.30
C TYR A 141 -12.77 -11.89 16.27
N PRO A 142 -13.22 -13.07 16.74
CA PRO A 142 -12.51 -14.33 16.51
C PRO A 142 -12.27 -14.62 15.02
N ILE A 143 -13.26 -14.38 14.16
CA ILE A 143 -13.13 -14.54 12.70
C ILE A 143 -12.07 -13.58 12.15
N LEU A 144 -12.06 -12.33 12.62
CA LEU A 144 -11.03 -11.34 12.26
C LEU A 144 -9.63 -11.79 12.65
N VAL A 145 -9.46 -12.33 13.86
CA VAL A 145 -8.18 -12.86 14.31
C VAL A 145 -7.75 -14.03 13.42
N THR A 146 -8.65 -14.99 13.15
CA THR A 146 -8.36 -16.12 12.26
C THR A 146 -8.00 -15.65 10.85
N PHE A 147 -8.72 -14.69 10.29
CA PHE A 147 -8.45 -14.12 8.97
C PHE A 147 -7.04 -13.50 8.90
N HIS A 148 -6.68 -12.68 9.87
CA HIS A 148 -5.36 -12.04 9.93
C HIS A 148 -4.23 -13.03 10.15
N VAL A 149 -4.41 -14.01 11.05
CA VAL A 149 -3.41 -15.07 11.25
C VAL A 149 -3.23 -15.93 10.01
N LEU A 150 -4.33 -16.31 9.34
CA LEU A 150 -4.26 -17.08 8.09
C LEU A 150 -3.55 -16.28 7.00
N THR A 151 -3.87 -15.00 6.86
CA THR A 151 -3.22 -14.10 5.90
C THR A 151 -1.73 -13.93 6.23
N TRP A 152 -1.35 -13.85 7.50
CA TRP A 152 0.05 -13.80 7.95
C TRP A 152 0.83 -15.07 7.60
N VAL A 153 0.21 -16.26 7.79
CA VAL A 153 0.84 -17.54 7.47
C VAL A 153 1.02 -17.70 5.96
N LEU A 154 0.04 -17.26 5.18
CA LEU A 154 0.05 -17.43 3.72
C LEU A 154 0.85 -16.35 3.00
N PHE A 155 0.92 -15.13 3.53
CA PHE A 155 1.47 -14.02 2.76
C PHE A 155 2.47 -13.21 3.60
N PRO A 156 3.66 -12.88 3.07
CA PRO A 156 4.66 -12.08 3.78
C PRO A 156 4.28 -10.59 3.77
N ILE A 157 3.23 -10.24 4.51
CA ILE A 157 2.65 -8.89 4.59
C ILE A 157 3.12 -8.09 5.83
N GLY A 158 4.25 -8.50 6.41
CA GLY A 158 4.91 -7.82 7.52
C GLY A 158 4.09 -7.79 8.80
N VAL A 159 4.16 -6.67 9.53
CA VAL A 159 3.53 -6.51 10.85
C VAL A 159 2.01 -6.31 10.80
N PHE A 160 1.43 -6.17 9.60
CA PHE A 160 0.04 -5.74 9.44
C PHE A 160 -0.98 -6.59 10.20
N PRO A 161 -0.97 -7.93 10.12
CA PRO A 161 -1.95 -8.77 10.81
C PRO A 161 -2.02 -8.48 12.31
N TRP A 162 -0.85 -8.35 12.93
CA TRP A 162 -0.71 -8.08 14.37
C TRP A 162 -1.16 -6.67 14.74
N VAL A 163 -0.80 -5.67 13.91
CA VAL A 163 -1.26 -4.29 14.09
C VAL A 163 -2.78 -4.22 13.99
N MET A 164 -3.41 -4.88 13.02
CA MET A 164 -4.87 -4.83 12.87
C MET A 164 -5.61 -5.56 13.98
N ILE A 165 -5.13 -6.72 14.42
CA ILE A 165 -5.70 -7.42 15.57
C ILE A 165 -5.63 -6.51 16.80
N ALA A 166 -4.46 -5.94 17.10
CA ALA A 166 -4.27 -5.08 18.26
C ALA A 166 -5.12 -3.80 18.17
N CYS A 167 -5.08 -3.08 17.04
CA CYS A 167 -5.76 -1.80 16.88
C CYS A 167 -7.28 -1.94 16.86
N THR A 168 -7.84 -3.04 16.34
CA THR A 168 -9.31 -3.24 16.31
C THR A 168 -9.92 -3.46 17.69
N THR A 169 -9.11 -3.66 18.73
CA THR A 169 -9.60 -3.59 20.12
C THR A 169 -10.16 -2.23 20.49
N VAL A 170 -9.87 -1.15 19.75
CA VAL A 170 -10.49 0.18 19.94
C VAL A 170 -12.02 0.16 19.78
N PHE A 171 -12.57 -0.87 19.14
CA PHE A 171 -14.02 -1.07 19.02
C PHE A 171 -14.64 -1.69 20.29
N PHE A 172 -13.85 -2.19 21.23
CA PHE A 172 -14.36 -2.84 22.42
C PHE A 172 -14.98 -1.84 23.40
N THR A 173 -15.75 -2.37 24.35
CA THR A 173 -16.42 -1.55 25.35
C THR A 173 -15.46 -1.10 26.43
N ASP A 174 -15.75 0.04 27.05
CA ASP A 174 -14.93 0.58 28.15
C ASP A 174 -14.76 -0.47 29.27
N SER A 175 -15.84 -1.17 29.64
CA SER A 175 -15.81 -2.25 30.64
C SER A 175 -14.81 -3.38 30.31
N TRP A 176 -14.58 -3.67 29.03
CA TRP A 176 -13.60 -4.68 28.63
C TRP A 176 -12.17 -4.16 28.87
N HIS A 177 -11.92 -2.90 28.50
CA HIS A 177 -10.62 -2.26 28.71
C HIS A 177 -10.32 -2.09 30.20
N GLU A 178 -11.32 -1.71 31.00
CA GLU A 178 -11.20 -1.63 32.46
C GLU A 178 -10.87 -3.00 33.08
N ALA A 179 -11.55 -4.07 32.65
CA ALA A 179 -11.28 -5.42 33.12
C ALA A 179 -9.88 -5.92 32.70
N LEU A 180 -9.44 -5.63 31.47
CA LEU A 180 -8.08 -5.93 31.03
C LEU A 180 -7.05 -5.17 31.86
N TRP A 181 -7.26 -3.87 32.05
CA TRP A 181 -6.37 -3.02 32.83
C TRP A 181 -6.27 -3.49 34.28
N ALA A 182 -7.39 -3.84 34.92
CA ALA A 182 -7.41 -4.38 36.28
C ALA A 182 -6.57 -5.66 36.44
N LYS A 183 -6.51 -6.52 35.40
CA LYS A 183 -5.62 -7.70 35.39
C LYS A 183 -4.15 -7.31 35.29
N LEU A 184 -3.83 -6.26 34.53
CA LEU A 184 -2.46 -5.76 34.32
C LEU A 184 -1.96 -4.81 35.42
N GLN A 185 -2.86 -4.28 36.25
CA GLN A 185 -2.57 -3.29 37.31
C GLN A 185 -1.47 -3.72 38.28
N LYS A 186 -1.17 -5.02 38.41
CA LYS A 186 -0.01 -5.50 39.19
C LYS A 186 1.33 -4.91 38.72
N TRP A 187 1.40 -4.43 37.47
CA TRP A 187 2.62 -3.96 36.81
C TRP A 187 2.51 -2.52 36.27
N LEU A 188 1.37 -1.84 36.44
CA LEU A 188 1.08 -0.56 35.77
C LEU A 188 0.51 0.49 36.74
N PRO A 189 0.84 1.79 36.54
CA PRO A 189 0.34 2.86 37.40
C PRO A 189 -1.18 3.04 37.28
N GLN A 190 -1.86 3.21 38.41
CA GLN A 190 -3.31 3.45 38.43
C GLN A 190 -3.65 4.86 37.94
N ALA A 191 -4.58 4.95 36.97
CA ALA A 191 -5.21 6.21 36.60
C ALA A 191 -6.31 6.53 37.62
N LYS A 192 -6.33 7.77 38.14
CA LYS A 192 -7.45 8.24 38.95
C LYS A 192 -8.57 8.65 38.00
N LEU A 193 -9.71 7.97 38.07
CA LEU A 193 -10.91 8.31 37.33
C LEU A 193 -11.63 9.46 38.05
N THR A 194 -11.13 10.68 37.89
CA THR A 194 -11.92 11.87 38.25
C THR A 194 -12.77 12.26 37.05
N PRO A 195 -14.11 12.34 37.18
CA PRO A 195 -14.96 12.83 36.12
C PRO A 195 -14.60 14.30 35.87
N THR A 196 -13.90 14.58 34.79
CA THR A 196 -13.56 15.94 34.37
C THR A 196 -13.96 16.06 32.93
N GLU A 197 -14.82 17.02 32.63
CA GLU A 197 -15.23 17.29 31.25
C GLU A 197 -14.02 17.70 30.41
N VAL A 198 -13.67 16.87 29.43
CA VAL A 198 -12.54 17.14 28.54
C VAL A 198 -12.99 18.13 27.47
N LYS A 199 -12.66 19.42 27.65
CA LYS A 199 -12.90 20.45 26.64
C LYS A 199 -11.94 20.25 25.47
N TRP A 200 -12.48 19.96 24.29
CA TRP A 200 -11.70 19.82 23.06
C TRP A 200 -11.94 21.01 22.11
N PRO A 201 -10.92 21.85 21.84
CA PRO A 201 -11.08 23.06 21.03
C PRO A 201 -11.72 22.81 19.66
N SER A 202 -12.59 23.72 19.22
CA SER A 202 -13.31 23.61 17.94
C SER A 202 -12.38 23.47 16.74
N TRP A 203 -11.28 24.21 16.70
CA TRP A 203 -10.30 24.11 15.60
C TRP A 203 -9.68 22.71 15.47
N LYS A 204 -9.50 21.97 16.58
CA LYS A 204 -9.00 20.59 16.56
C LYS A 204 -10.05 19.63 16.00
N GLN A 205 -11.32 19.88 16.29
CA GLN A 205 -12.43 19.12 15.72
C GLN A 205 -12.51 19.35 14.21
N VAL A 206 -12.42 20.61 13.77
CA VAL A 206 -12.36 20.96 12.34
C VAL A 206 -11.17 20.30 11.66
N ALA A 207 -9.97 20.39 12.25
CA ALA A 207 -8.77 19.75 11.71
C ALA A 207 -8.93 18.22 11.61
N LEU A 208 -9.51 17.57 12.62
CA LEU A 208 -9.79 16.14 12.58
C LEU A 208 -10.78 15.80 11.47
N VAL A 209 -11.89 16.52 11.36
CA VAL A 209 -12.90 16.27 10.32
C VAL A 209 -12.30 16.47 8.94
N THR A 210 -11.56 17.55 8.70
CA THR A 210 -10.84 17.78 7.45
C THR A 210 -9.86 16.64 7.15
N PHE A 211 -9.10 16.18 8.14
CA PHE A 211 -8.20 15.04 8.00
C PHE A 211 -8.95 13.77 7.59
N LEU A 212 -10.05 13.42 8.27
CA LEU A 212 -10.83 12.22 7.94
C LEU A 212 -11.51 12.34 6.57
N LEU A 213 -11.95 13.53 6.18
CA LEU A 213 -12.49 13.79 4.84
C LEU A 213 -11.42 13.59 3.76
N ILE A 214 -10.19 14.06 3.98
CA ILE A 214 -9.07 13.79 3.08
C ILE A 214 -8.84 12.28 2.99
N GLN A 215 -8.75 11.57 4.12
CA GLN A 215 -8.55 10.12 4.14
C GLN A 215 -9.69 9.33 3.48
N GLY A 216 -10.91 9.86 3.54
CA GLY A 216 -12.07 9.33 2.84
C GLY A 216 -12.04 9.60 1.34
N VAL A 217 -11.73 10.82 0.91
CA VAL A 217 -11.87 11.22 -0.51
C VAL A 217 -10.62 10.89 -1.33
N PHE A 218 -9.43 11.03 -0.76
CA PHE A 218 -8.16 10.91 -1.48
C PHE A 218 -7.93 9.56 -2.19
N PRO A 219 -8.39 8.40 -1.66
CA PRO A 219 -8.34 7.13 -2.38
C PRO A 219 -9.09 7.15 -3.73
N TRP A 220 -10.12 7.97 -3.90
CA TRP A 220 -10.93 8.03 -5.13
C TRP A 220 -10.25 8.73 -6.30
N ARG A 221 -9.13 9.43 -6.07
CA ARG A 221 -8.40 10.13 -7.13
C ARG A 221 -7.97 9.23 -8.29
N HIS A 222 -7.88 7.92 -8.06
CA HIS A 222 -7.58 6.95 -9.11
C HIS A 222 -8.61 6.97 -10.26
N LEU A 223 -9.85 7.41 -9.99
CA LEU A 223 -10.89 7.57 -11.01
C LEU A 223 -10.59 8.68 -12.04
N ALA A 224 -9.63 9.56 -11.75
CA ALA A 224 -9.21 10.60 -12.69
C ALA A 224 -8.26 10.09 -13.79
N TYR A 225 -7.92 8.80 -13.77
CA TYR A 225 -7.00 8.17 -14.71
C TYR A 225 -7.71 7.04 -15.45
N ASP A 226 -7.58 7.03 -16.77
CA ASP A 226 -8.14 5.99 -17.62
C ASP A 226 -7.29 4.71 -17.59
N GLY A 227 -7.95 3.59 -17.86
CA GLY A 227 -7.32 2.27 -17.91
C GLY A 227 -7.23 1.58 -16.55
N SER A 228 -6.39 0.54 -16.49
CA SER A 228 -6.26 -0.29 -15.29
C SER A 228 -5.29 0.32 -14.28
N VAL A 229 -5.78 0.70 -13.11
CA VAL A 229 -4.96 1.22 -11.99
C VAL A 229 -3.88 0.22 -11.54
N PHE A 230 -4.09 -1.08 -11.73
CA PHE A 230 -3.10 -2.13 -11.44
C PHE A 230 -1.96 -2.18 -12.47
N TRP A 231 -2.14 -1.51 -13.61
CA TRP A 231 -1.16 -1.44 -14.68
C TRP A 231 -0.39 -0.13 -14.67
N HIS A 232 -1.10 1.00 -14.77
CA HIS A 232 -0.47 2.33 -14.83
C HIS A 232 -0.15 2.91 -13.45
N GLU A 233 -0.72 2.38 -12.37
CA GLU A 233 -0.49 2.75 -10.95
C GLU A 233 -0.70 4.21 -10.54
N ALA A 234 -1.19 5.06 -11.44
CA ALA A 234 -1.59 6.42 -11.11
C ALA A 234 -2.76 6.38 -10.10
N GLY A 235 -2.56 6.99 -8.93
CA GLY A 235 -3.54 6.93 -7.84
C GLY A 235 -3.52 5.66 -6.99
N TYR A 236 -2.62 4.69 -7.23
CA TYR A 236 -2.63 3.40 -6.53
C TYR A 236 -2.20 3.49 -5.04
N ARG A 237 -1.07 4.16 -4.76
CA ARG A 237 -0.57 4.36 -3.39
C ARG A 237 -1.58 5.16 -2.56
N PHE A 238 -1.62 4.95 -1.25
CA PHE A 238 -2.53 5.65 -0.32
C PHE A 238 -4.02 5.43 -0.65
N GLY A 239 -4.32 4.40 -1.45
CA GLY A 239 -5.68 4.03 -1.85
C GLY A 239 -6.27 2.87 -1.05
N TRP A 240 -5.59 2.45 0.03
CA TRP A 240 -6.00 1.32 0.88
C TRP A 240 -6.18 0.01 0.11
N ARG A 241 -5.37 -0.17 -0.93
CA ARG A 241 -5.35 -1.32 -1.83
C ARG A 241 -4.38 -2.37 -1.30
N VAL A 242 -4.91 -3.54 -0.94
CA VAL A 242 -4.13 -4.58 -0.27
C VAL A 242 -4.38 -5.91 -0.96
N MET A 243 -3.28 -6.53 -1.41
CA MET A 243 -3.25 -7.89 -1.96
C MET A 243 -4.10 -8.06 -3.24
N LEU A 244 -4.10 -7.10 -4.17
CA LEU A 244 -4.97 -7.11 -5.36
C LEU A 244 -4.29 -7.58 -6.64
N MET A 245 -2.96 -7.64 -6.66
CA MET A 245 -2.20 -7.88 -7.87
C MET A 245 -0.91 -8.66 -7.61
N GLU A 246 -0.57 -9.51 -8.56
CA GLU A 246 0.77 -10.00 -8.81
C GLU A 246 1.22 -9.43 -10.15
N LYS A 247 2.33 -8.69 -10.14
CA LYS A 247 2.90 -8.06 -11.33
C LYS A 247 4.37 -8.42 -11.37
N ALA A 248 4.79 -8.98 -12.50
CA ALA A 248 6.18 -9.31 -12.77
C ALA A 248 6.62 -8.54 -14.00
N GLY A 249 7.82 -7.96 -13.94
CA GLY A 249 8.36 -7.19 -15.03
C GLY A 249 9.84 -7.46 -15.25
N TRP A 250 10.27 -7.26 -16.48
CA TRP A 250 11.65 -7.33 -16.94
C TRP A 250 11.99 -6.01 -17.62
N THR A 251 13.04 -5.35 -17.16
CA THR A 251 13.41 -4.01 -17.64
C THR A 251 14.86 -4.00 -18.11
N THR A 252 15.07 -3.46 -19.31
CA THR A 252 16.40 -3.21 -19.85
C THR A 252 16.51 -1.72 -20.20
N PHE A 253 17.46 -1.01 -19.59
CA PHE A 253 17.70 0.40 -19.88
C PHE A 253 18.76 0.57 -20.97
N PHE A 254 18.57 1.60 -21.79
CA PHE A 254 19.51 2.01 -22.81
C PHE A 254 19.81 3.50 -22.68
N ILE A 255 21.07 3.87 -22.90
CA ILE A 255 21.52 5.25 -22.99
C ILE A 255 21.97 5.57 -24.42
N GLN A 256 21.71 6.79 -24.86
CA GLN A 256 22.17 7.31 -26.15
C GLN A 256 22.94 8.62 -25.95
N ASN A 257 24.15 8.70 -26.51
CA ASN A 257 24.97 9.92 -26.52
C ASN A 257 24.54 10.92 -27.58
N GLU A 258 25.18 12.09 -27.61
CA GLU A 258 24.92 13.13 -28.62
C GLU A 258 25.24 12.66 -30.04
N GLU A 259 26.18 11.72 -30.20
CA GLU A 259 26.53 11.09 -31.48
C GLU A 259 25.50 10.06 -31.97
N GLY A 260 24.51 9.69 -31.14
CA GLY A 260 23.47 8.71 -31.45
C GLY A 260 23.84 7.26 -31.17
N GLU A 261 25.03 7.00 -30.63
CA GLU A 261 25.47 5.67 -30.18
C GLU A 261 24.67 5.21 -28.97
N GLU A 262 24.06 4.03 -29.07
CA GLU A 262 23.23 3.45 -28.02
C GLU A 262 23.93 2.26 -27.36
N ARG A 263 23.81 2.14 -26.04
CA ARG A 263 24.25 0.98 -25.27
C ARG A 263 23.32 0.66 -24.12
N GLU A 264 23.28 -0.61 -23.74
CA GLU A 264 22.59 -1.08 -22.54
C GLU A 264 23.28 -0.54 -21.27
N PHE A 265 22.49 -0.18 -20.26
CA PHE A 265 22.97 0.28 -18.96
C PHE A 265 22.60 -0.69 -17.83
N PRO A 266 23.58 -1.32 -17.14
CA PRO A 266 23.31 -2.31 -16.11
C PRO A 266 22.84 -1.66 -14.80
N THR A 267 21.58 -1.89 -14.42
CA THR A 267 20.97 -1.35 -13.18
C THR A 267 21.46 -2.03 -11.90
N GLY A 268 21.91 -3.29 -11.99
CA GLY A 268 22.37 -4.07 -10.85
C GLY A 268 23.63 -3.53 -10.16
N SER A 269 24.28 -2.51 -10.73
CA SER A 269 25.43 -1.84 -10.15
C SER A 269 25.06 -0.83 -9.05
N PHE A 270 23.82 -0.32 -9.04
CA PHE A 270 23.37 0.72 -8.08
C PHE A 270 21.99 0.47 -7.47
N LEU A 271 21.16 -0.41 -8.03
CA LEU A 271 19.90 -0.83 -7.41
C LEU A 271 20.08 -2.08 -6.54
N THR A 272 19.46 -2.07 -5.37
CA THR A 272 19.28 -3.30 -4.58
C THR A 272 18.30 -4.25 -5.27
N PRO A 273 18.32 -5.56 -4.98
CA PRO A 273 17.38 -6.52 -5.58
C PRO A 273 15.90 -6.15 -5.39
N ASN A 274 15.53 -5.56 -4.25
CA ASN A 274 14.16 -5.12 -4.01
C ASN A 274 13.81 -3.88 -4.85
N GLN A 275 14.73 -2.92 -4.97
CA GLN A 275 14.52 -1.73 -5.79
C GLN A 275 14.40 -2.09 -7.27
N ASP A 276 15.22 -3.02 -7.78
CA ASP A 276 15.14 -3.49 -9.16
C ASP A 276 13.82 -4.23 -9.45
N LYS A 277 13.40 -5.11 -8.53
CA LYS A 277 12.09 -5.77 -8.59
C LYS A 277 10.94 -4.76 -8.63
N MET A 278 10.99 -3.74 -7.78
CA MET A 278 9.93 -2.73 -7.71
C MET A 278 9.96 -1.77 -8.88
N MET A 279 11.15 -1.35 -9.31
CA MET A 279 11.33 -0.54 -10.51
C MET A 279 10.74 -1.22 -11.74
N SER A 280 11.00 -2.51 -11.91
CA SER A 280 10.54 -3.27 -13.08
C SER A 280 9.02 -3.43 -13.18
N THR A 281 8.27 -3.06 -12.15
CA THR A 281 6.80 -3.19 -12.13
C THR A 281 6.07 -1.86 -12.03
N GLN A 282 6.77 -0.75 -11.78
CA GLN A 282 6.15 0.53 -11.41
C GLN A 282 6.66 1.68 -12.30
N PRO A 283 5.79 2.33 -13.09
CA PRO A 283 6.22 3.35 -14.06
C PRO A 283 6.96 4.54 -13.45
N ASP A 284 6.57 5.01 -12.26
CA ASP A 284 7.25 6.16 -11.64
C ASP A 284 8.68 5.82 -11.22
N LEU A 285 8.92 4.58 -10.78
CA LEU A 285 10.26 4.13 -10.44
C LEU A 285 11.13 4.00 -11.70
N MET A 286 10.57 3.58 -12.84
CA MET A 286 11.30 3.55 -14.12
C MET A 286 11.80 4.96 -14.50
N VAL A 287 10.95 5.98 -14.38
CA VAL A 287 11.33 7.39 -14.61
C VAL A 287 12.40 7.86 -13.62
N GLN A 288 12.28 7.51 -12.33
CA GLN A 288 13.30 7.85 -11.33
C GLN A 288 14.64 7.20 -11.64
N THR A 289 14.64 5.92 -12.01
CA THR A 289 15.84 5.18 -12.39
C THR A 289 16.46 5.76 -13.65
N ALA A 290 15.67 6.10 -14.68
CA ALA A 290 16.17 6.74 -15.90
C ALA A 290 16.89 8.07 -15.60
N LYS A 291 16.33 8.91 -14.73
CA LYS A 291 16.98 10.14 -14.29
C LYS A 291 18.27 9.89 -13.53
N HIS A 292 18.28 8.89 -12.66
CA HIS A 292 19.47 8.55 -11.90
C HIS A 292 20.58 7.99 -12.81
N ILE A 293 20.23 7.18 -13.82
CA ILE A 293 21.18 6.73 -14.86
C ILE A 293 21.79 7.93 -15.58
N ARG A 294 20.97 8.89 -16.01
CA ARG A 294 21.46 10.12 -16.66
C ARG A 294 22.41 10.89 -15.74
N GLN A 295 22.08 11.00 -14.45
CA GLN A 295 22.93 11.67 -13.47
C GLN A 295 24.27 10.93 -13.27
N ILE A 296 24.25 9.60 -13.11
CA ILE A 296 25.47 8.79 -13.02
C ILE A 296 26.37 9.02 -14.24
N TRP A 297 25.76 9.09 -15.44
CA TRP A 297 26.50 9.32 -16.67
C TRP A 297 27.12 10.72 -16.72
N ASP A 298 26.34 11.75 -16.40
CA ASP A 298 26.78 13.15 -16.37
C ASP A 298 27.90 13.36 -15.33
N ASP A 299 27.76 12.78 -14.14
CA ASP A 299 28.78 12.87 -13.08
C ASP A 299 30.10 12.17 -13.48
N ALA A 300 30.03 11.11 -14.31
CA ALA A 300 31.20 10.33 -14.72
C ALA A 300 31.90 10.87 -15.98
N TYR A 301 31.14 11.42 -16.94
CA TYR A 301 31.63 11.77 -18.27
C TYR A 301 31.37 13.23 -18.68
N GLY A 302 30.61 14.00 -17.89
CA GLY A 302 30.21 15.37 -18.23
C GLY A 302 29.30 15.45 -19.44
N GLU A 303 28.52 14.41 -19.68
CA GLU A 303 27.74 14.20 -20.90
C GLU A 303 26.27 13.92 -20.57
N ARG A 304 25.35 14.59 -21.25
CA ARG A 304 23.91 14.46 -21.01
C ARG A 304 23.26 13.50 -22.00
N VAL A 305 23.17 12.23 -21.61
CA VAL A 305 22.53 11.17 -22.41
C VAL A 305 20.99 11.19 -22.35
N LYS A 306 20.35 10.70 -23.41
CA LYS A 306 18.94 10.26 -23.36
C LYS A 306 18.86 8.89 -22.71
N VAL A 307 17.75 8.58 -22.02
CA VAL A 307 17.57 7.27 -21.37
C VAL A 307 16.19 6.69 -21.68
N ARG A 308 16.14 5.54 -22.35
CA ARG A 308 14.91 4.77 -22.59
C ARG A 308 14.95 3.43 -21.88
N ALA A 309 13.80 2.78 -21.78
CA ALA A 309 13.71 1.44 -21.23
C ALA A 309 12.79 0.54 -22.07
N GLU A 310 13.24 -0.68 -22.34
CA GLU A 310 12.37 -1.74 -22.82
C GLU A 310 11.84 -2.51 -21.61
N VAL A 311 10.53 -2.44 -21.38
CA VAL A 311 9.88 -3.03 -20.19
C VAL A 311 8.79 -4.01 -20.60
N TRP A 312 9.00 -5.28 -20.29
CA TRP A 312 8.04 -6.35 -20.48
C TRP A 312 7.39 -6.71 -19.15
N ALA A 313 6.08 -6.55 -19.01
CA ALA A 313 5.38 -6.87 -17.77
C ALA A 313 4.16 -7.76 -17.98
N SER A 314 3.84 -8.52 -16.94
CA SER A 314 2.64 -9.35 -16.82
C SER A 314 1.85 -8.96 -15.58
N LEU A 315 0.53 -9.13 -15.61
CA LEU A 315 -0.37 -8.78 -14.51
C LEU A 315 -1.39 -9.89 -14.28
N ASN A 316 -1.45 -10.43 -13.06
CA ASN A 316 -2.48 -11.37 -12.62
C ASN A 316 -2.63 -12.60 -13.55
N GLY A 317 -1.50 -13.15 -14.01
CA GLY A 317 -1.47 -14.33 -14.88
C GLY A 317 -1.74 -14.06 -16.36
N ARG A 318 -1.97 -12.80 -16.76
CA ARG A 318 -1.97 -12.39 -18.17
C ARG A 318 -0.58 -12.56 -18.77
N ARG A 319 -0.52 -12.75 -20.10
CA ARG A 319 0.75 -12.83 -20.83
C ARG A 319 1.52 -11.52 -20.71
N SER A 320 2.84 -11.63 -20.80
CA SER A 320 3.72 -10.46 -20.82
C SER A 320 3.53 -9.62 -22.09
N GLN A 321 3.60 -8.30 -21.95
CA GLN A 321 3.56 -7.32 -23.05
C GLN A 321 4.40 -6.08 -22.68
N LEU A 322 4.65 -5.21 -23.67
CA LEU A 322 5.30 -3.92 -23.40
C LEU A 322 4.46 -3.05 -22.48
N MET A 323 5.10 -2.53 -21.43
CA MET A 323 4.44 -1.71 -20.41
C MET A 323 4.61 -0.21 -20.65
N VAL A 324 5.75 0.21 -21.18
CA VAL A 324 6.05 1.60 -21.51
C VAL A 324 6.46 1.72 -22.97
N ASP A 325 6.34 2.90 -23.56
CA ASP A 325 6.89 3.17 -24.89
C ASP A 325 8.41 2.94 -24.84
N PRO A 326 8.95 1.95 -25.59
CA PRO A 326 10.34 1.55 -25.47
C PRO A 326 11.32 2.56 -26.06
N PHE A 327 10.83 3.61 -26.73
CA PHE A 327 11.59 4.69 -27.36
C PHE A 327 11.15 6.08 -26.85
N GLU A 328 10.63 6.16 -25.64
CA GLU A 328 10.44 7.44 -24.93
C GLU A 328 11.70 7.78 -24.10
N ASP A 329 12.15 9.05 -24.11
CA ASP A 329 13.21 9.49 -23.19
C ASP A 329 12.64 9.67 -21.77
N LEU A 330 12.65 8.58 -21.00
CA LEU A 330 12.14 8.53 -19.65
C LEU A 330 12.86 9.50 -18.70
N ALA A 331 14.13 9.84 -18.97
CA ALA A 331 14.85 10.80 -18.14
C ALA A 331 14.34 12.24 -18.35
N SER A 332 13.67 12.54 -19.46
CA SER A 332 13.05 13.84 -19.71
C SER A 332 11.71 14.03 -18.99
N LEU A 333 11.04 12.93 -18.61
CA LEU A 333 9.71 12.95 -18.01
C LEU A 333 9.73 13.37 -16.54
N GLU A 334 8.64 13.97 -16.06
CA GLU A 334 8.46 14.30 -14.63
C GLU A 334 7.41 13.40 -13.98
N ASN A 335 7.69 13.00 -12.73
CA ASN A 335 6.72 12.28 -11.93
C ASN A 335 5.73 13.28 -11.31
N GLY A 336 4.54 13.38 -11.90
CA GLY A 336 3.47 14.27 -11.45
C GLY A 336 2.17 13.55 -11.12
N TRP A 337 1.11 14.35 -11.02
CA TRP A 337 -0.27 13.90 -10.89
C TRP A 337 -0.97 13.72 -12.23
N GLU A 338 -0.27 13.99 -13.34
CA GLU A 338 -0.81 13.88 -14.69
C GLU A 338 -0.94 12.40 -15.13
N PRO A 339 -1.84 12.09 -16.08
CA PRO A 339 -1.88 10.78 -16.71
C PRO A 339 -0.52 10.41 -17.30
N ARG A 340 -0.10 9.16 -17.08
CA ARG A 340 1.19 8.66 -17.57
C ARG A 340 1.06 8.25 -19.03
N THR A 341 1.27 9.20 -19.94
CA THR A 341 1.13 9.00 -21.40
C THR A 341 2.13 8.00 -21.99
N PHE A 342 3.28 7.82 -21.33
CA PHE A 342 4.31 6.86 -21.74
C PHE A 342 3.98 5.40 -21.37
N VAL A 343 2.95 5.15 -20.55
CA VAL A 343 2.53 3.79 -20.18
C VAL A 343 1.54 3.27 -21.22
N LEU A 344 1.89 2.16 -21.87
CA LEU A 344 1.04 1.54 -22.87
C LEU A 344 -0.18 0.87 -22.21
N PRO A 345 -1.36 0.85 -22.86
CA PRO A 345 -2.54 0.16 -22.33
C PRO A 345 -2.31 -1.33 -22.06
N LEU A 346 -2.94 -1.88 -21.02
CA LEU A 346 -2.87 -3.31 -20.63
C LEU A 346 -3.40 -4.28 -21.71
N ASP A 347 -4.06 -3.81 -22.75
CA ASP A 347 -4.54 -4.64 -23.86
C ASP A 347 -3.95 -4.19 -25.21
N SER A 348 -2.82 -3.48 -25.18
CA SER A 348 -2.11 -3.06 -26.41
C SER A 348 -1.45 -4.24 -27.14
N VAL A 349 -1.25 -5.39 -26.45
CA VAL A 349 -0.78 -6.69 -26.99
C VAL A 349 0.34 -6.54 -28.02
N ILE A 350 1.29 -5.62 -27.87
CA ILE A 350 2.51 -5.69 -28.67
C ILE A 350 3.33 -6.84 -28.10
N ARG A 351 3.29 -8.00 -28.77
CA ARG A 351 4.04 -9.19 -28.36
C ARG A 351 5.50 -9.05 -28.78
N PRO A 352 6.45 -9.81 -28.20
CA PRO A 352 7.86 -9.72 -28.58
C PRO A 352 8.10 -9.85 -30.09
N ARG A 353 7.42 -10.79 -30.76
CA ARG A 353 7.53 -10.96 -32.22
C ARG A 353 6.98 -9.79 -33.02
N GLU A 354 5.87 -9.20 -32.55
CA GLU A 354 5.26 -8.05 -33.22
C GLU A 354 6.10 -6.80 -32.99
N PHE A 355 6.66 -6.65 -31.78
CA PHE A 355 7.61 -5.58 -31.45
C PHE A 355 8.82 -5.65 -32.38
N GLU A 356 9.48 -6.80 -32.50
CA GLU A 356 10.63 -6.95 -33.41
C GLU A 356 10.30 -6.59 -34.86
N ALA A 357 9.08 -6.84 -35.32
CA ALA A 357 8.65 -6.46 -36.68
C ALA A 357 8.44 -4.95 -36.87
N ILE A 358 8.14 -4.20 -35.81
CA ILE A 358 7.85 -2.74 -35.88
C ILE A 358 8.92 -1.89 -35.19
N LYS A 359 9.92 -2.51 -34.57
CA LYS A 359 10.93 -1.88 -33.70
C LYS A 359 11.64 -0.73 -34.39
N ASP A 360 12.18 -0.97 -35.58
CA ASP A 360 12.92 0.04 -36.35
C ASP A 360 12.01 1.20 -36.75
N SER A 361 10.76 0.91 -37.12
CA SER A 361 9.78 1.95 -37.44
C SER A 361 9.45 2.82 -36.23
N LEU A 362 9.26 2.22 -35.05
CA LEU A 362 9.00 2.96 -33.81
C LEU A 362 10.22 3.78 -33.39
N ARG A 363 11.41 3.18 -33.47
CA ARG A 363 12.69 3.83 -33.20
C ARG A 363 12.86 5.10 -34.03
N HIS A 364 12.71 4.98 -35.35
CA HIS A 364 12.81 6.12 -36.26
C HIS A 364 11.73 7.17 -36.01
N ALA A 365 10.48 6.77 -35.75
CA ALA A 365 9.38 7.69 -35.47
C ALA A 365 9.60 8.51 -34.19
N ARG A 366 10.36 7.97 -33.23
CA ARG A 366 10.69 8.63 -31.95
C ARG A 366 12.06 9.33 -31.95
N GLY A 367 12.80 9.27 -33.06
CA GLY A 367 14.10 9.95 -33.20
C GLY A 367 15.20 9.32 -32.34
N TRP A 368 15.23 7.99 -32.28
CA TRP A 368 16.26 7.17 -31.61
C TRP A 368 17.17 6.44 -32.59
#